data_AF-H0GSE5-F1
#
_entry.id   AF-H0GSE5-F1
#
_cell.length_a   1.000
_cell.length_b   1.000
_cell.length_c   1.000
_cell.angle_alpha   90.00
_cell.angle_beta   90.00
_cell.angle_gamma   90.00
#
_symmetry.space_group_name_H-M   'P 1'
#
loop_
_entity.id
_entity.type
_entity.pdbx_description
1 polymer ?
#
loop_
_entity_poly.entity_id
_entity_poly.type
_entity_poly.pdbx_seq_one_letter_code
_entity_poly.pdbx_strand_id
1 'polypeptide(L)'
;MTVQAQPKSSISYDSTVYGTAPGLDIKAFRIVEDWNGRPASAWSVQRIGRLQSKIEKHTYNIYHNNRYGKHNLSKLIPGHVLIQFANETFGYDGWKMDVIDVEARECQLFTAVNNDDNTDTDDVKYTVVAEAQVKVTLKDGTNTQCGGLGRITLPSKGECYNRSRKEAVGDALKKALLSFEKIILDYETKITNNYYVDGLYGSKKRKPRTLSIYSQCLIVSRLLSNWRILKILISNR
;
A
#
# COMPACT_ATOMS: atom_id res chain seq x y z
N MET A 1 22.45 2.69 13.41
CA MET A 1 21.80 1.82 14.41
C MET A 1 20.35 1.58 13.98
N THR A 2 20.11 0.53 13.20
CA THR A 2 18.75 0.14 12.79
C THR A 2 18.16 -0.76 13.87
N VAL A 3 17.28 -0.20 14.69
CA VAL A 3 16.45 -0.98 15.62
C VAL A 3 15.44 -1.74 14.77
N GLN A 4 15.73 -3.01 14.48
CA GLN A 4 14.74 -3.89 13.88
C GLN A 4 13.76 -4.34 14.97
N ALA A 5 12.48 -4.09 14.75
CA ALA A 5 11.42 -4.60 15.60
C ALA A 5 11.46 -6.13 15.56
N GLN A 6 11.85 -6.76 16.66
CA GLN A 6 11.82 -8.21 16.82
C GLN A 6 10.36 -8.67 16.86
N PRO A 7 9.89 -9.50 15.90
CA PRO A 7 8.59 -10.12 16.03
C PRO A 7 8.61 -11.05 17.25
N LYS A 8 7.58 -10.96 18.10
CA LYS A 8 7.37 -11.88 19.23
C LYS A 8 6.97 -13.26 18.72
N SER A 9 7.89 -14.02 18.13
CA SER A 9 7.75 -15.46 17.91
C SER A 9 8.35 -16.22 19.09
N SER A 10 7.68 -17.29 19.54
CA SER A 10 8.13 -18.17 20.62
C SER A 10 9.19 -19.20 20.19
N ILE A 11 9.74 -19.05 18.98
CA ILE A 11 10.78 -19.94 18.45
C ILE A 11 12.11 -19.17 18.48
N SER A 12 13.05 -19.66 19.28
CA SER A 12 14.44 -19.24 19.28
C SER A 12 15.23 -20.25 18.43
N TYR A 13 16.05 -19.74 17.51
CA TYR A 13 16.97 -20.54 16.71
C TYR A 13 18.40 -20.51 17.29
N ASP A 14 18.57 -20.05 18.53
CA ASP A 14 19.89 -19.84 19.15
C ASP A 14 20.73 -21.13 19.25
N SER A 15 20.09 -22.31 19.16
CA SER A 15 20.73 -23.63 19.17
C SER A 15 20.97 -24.23 17.77
N THR A 16 20.63 -23.53 16.70
CA THR A 16 20.75 -24.07 15.33
C THR A 16 22.19 -23.95 14.84
N VAL A 17 22.85 -25.09 14.63
CA VAL A 17 24.20 -25.13 14.05
C VAL A 17 24.07 -25.12 12.52
N TYR A 18 24.48 -24.02 11.89
CA TYR A 18 24.55 -23.94 10.43
C TYR A 18 25.92 -24.46 9.97
N GLY A 19 25.93 -25.38 9.00
CA GLY A 19 27.16 -25.85 8.36
C GLY A 19 27.38 -25.13 7.03
N THR A 20 28.60 -24.69 6.74
CA THR A 20 28.99 -24.14 5.44
C THR A 20 30.09 -24.97 4.78
N ALA A 21 30.20 -24.82 3.46
CA ALA A 21 31.31 -25.37 2.70
C ALA A 21 32.65 -24.76 3.18
N PRO A 22 33.77 -25.50 3.09
CA PRO A 22 35.07 -24.99 3.48
C PRO A 22 35.42 -23.70 2.73
N GLY A 23 35.77 -22.64 3.47
CA GLY A 23 36.13 -21.32 2.93
C GLY A 23 35.02 -20.26 2.94
N LEU A 24 33.80 -20.59 3.39
CA LEU A 24 32.67 -19.66 3.42
C LEU A 24 32.17 -19.44 4.85
N ASP A 25 32.35 -18.23 5.38
CA ASP A 25 31.85 -17.85 6.71
C ASP A 25 30.37 -17.42 6.62
N ILE A 26 29.54 -17.97 7.51
CA ILE A 26 28.09 -17.67 7.59
C ILE A 26 27.87 -16.16 7.82
N LYS A 27 28.79 -15.50 8.54
CA LYS A 27 28.74 -14.06 8.81
C LYS A 27 28.95 -13.19 7.56
N ALA A 28 29.51 -13.75 6.48
CA ALA A 28 29.67 -13.04 5.21
C ALA A 28 28.33 -12.87 4.47
N PHE A 29 27.32 -13.69 4.79
CA PHE A 29 26.01 -13.57 4.19
C PHE A 29 25.18 -12.49 4.87
N ARG A 30 24.67 -11.55 4.06
CA ARG A 30 23.63 -10.64 4.50
C ARG A 30 22.30 -11.39 4.53
N ILE A 31 21.92 -11.87 5.71
CA ILE A 31 20.58 -12.44 5.93
C ILE A 31 19.58 -11.31 5.73
N VAL A 32 18.82 -11.37 4.63
CA VAL A 32 17.67 -10.50 4.40
C VAL A 32 16.45 -11.29 4.84
N GLU A 33 15.81 -10.87 5.94
CA GLU A 33 14.51 -11.42 6.28
C GLU A 33 13.48 -10.97 5.24
N ASP A 34 13.10 -11.88 4.36
CA ASP A 34 11.99 -11.68 3.45
C ASP A 34 10.68 -11.94 4.20
N TRP A 35 9.81 -10.94 4.25
CA TRP A 35 8.48 -11.04 4.88
C TRP A 35 7.49 -11.88 4.03
N ASN A 36 7.98 -12.52 2.96
CA ASN A 36 7.18 -13.28 2.03
C ASN A 36 6.57 -14.50 2.73
N GLY A 37 5.25 -14.61 2.71
CA GLY A 37 4.54 -15.76 3.26
C GLY A 37 4.20 -15.69 4.76
N ARG A 38 4.62 -14.66 5.49
CA ARG A 38 4.20 -14.45 6.89
C ARG A 38 2.78 -13.86 6.94
N PRO A 39 1.93 -14.27 7.90
CA PRO A 39 0.65 -13.62 8.11
C PRO A 39 0.85 -12.21 8.64
N ALA A 40 0.00 -11.29 8.19
CA ALA A 40 -0.10 -9.98 8.81
C ALA A 40 -0.46 -10.13 10.30
N SER A 41 0.19 -9.33 11.16
CA SER A 41 -0.15 -9.34 12.59
C SER A 41 -1.58 -8.85 12.81
N ALA A 42 -2.21 -9.28 13.92
CA ALA A 42 -3.55 -8.80 14.28
C ALA A 42 -3.62 -7.26 14.40
N TRP A 43 -2.52 -6.63 14.84
CA TRP A 43 -2.41 -5.17 14.88
C TRP A 43 -2.46 -4.57 13.47
N SER A 44 -1.67 -5.11 12.53
CA SER A 44 -1.64 -4.63 11.14
C SER A 44 -2.96 -4.82 10.44
N VAL A 45 -3.62 -5.97 10.59
CA VAL A 45 -4.94 -6.22 10.01
C VAL A 45 -5.96 -5.16 10.49
N GLN A 46 -5.98 -4.87 11.80
CA GLN A 46 -6.87 -3.85 12.35
C GLN A 46 -6.56 -2.45 11.80
N ARG A 47 -5.28 -2.09 11.70
CA ARG A 47 -4.83 -0.74 11.30
C ARG A 47 -4.99 -0.50 9.82
N ILE A 48 -4.65 -1.48 9.00
CA ILE A 48 -4.89 -1.45 7.56
C ILE A 48 -6.40 -1.38 7.31
N GLY A 49 -7.24 -2.11 8.06
CA GLY A 49 -8.70 -1.98 7.94
C GLY A 49 -9.19 -0.55 8.18
N ARG A 50 -8.64 0.15 9.19
CA ARG A 50 -8.94 1.58 9.43
C ARG A 50 -8.46 2.48 8.28
N LEU A 51 -7.30 2.19 7.71
CA LEU A 51 -6.77 2.93 6.57
C LEU A 51 -7.70 2.78 5.37
N GLN A 52 -8.15 1.56 5.08
CA GLN A 52 -9.08 1.28 3.99
C GLN A 52 -10.41 2.02 4.18
N SER A 53 -11.00 2.00 5.38
CA SER A 53 -12.24 2.76 5.63
C SER A 53 -12.09 4.27 5.39
N LYS A 54 -10.90 4.85 5.64
CA LYS A 54 -10.65 6.27 5.32
C LYS A 54 -10.51 6.51 3.82
N ILE A 55 -9.80 5.62 3.13
CA ILE A 55 -9.63 5.68 1.67
C ILE A 55 -11.00 5.57 1.00
N GLU A 56 -11.82 4.58 1.38
CA GLU A 56 -13.18 4.40 0.88
C GLU A 56 -14.04 5.65 1.11
N LYS A 57 -14.06 6.20 2.33
CA LYS A 57 -14.80 7.42 2.64
C LYS A 57 -14.36 8.60 1.77
N HIS A 58 -13.06 8.77 1.57
CA HIS A 58 -12.52 9.84 0.72
C HIS A 58 -12.90 9.65 -0.74
N THR A 59 -12.75 8.43 -1.28
CA THR A 59 -13.13 8.13 -2.67
C THR A 59 -14.63 8.29 -2.91
N TYR A 60 -15.46 7.86 -1.95
CA TYR A 60 -16.91 8.03 -2.00
C TYR A 60 -17.32 9.51 -2.15
N ASN A 61 -16.71 10.40 -1.35
CA ASN A 61 -16.94 11.84 -1.45
C ASN A 61 -16.53 12.41 -2.80
N ILE A 62 -15.41 11.96 -3.37
CA ILE A 62 -14.98 12.42 -4.70
C ILE A 62 -15.98 12.00 -5.79
N TYR A 63 -16.44 10.75 -5.77
CA TYR A 63 -17.42 10.26 -6.74
C TYR A 63 -18.77 10.96 -6.60
N HIS A 64 -19.22 11.27 -5.39
CA HIS A 64 -20.50 11.97 -5.17
C HIS A 64 -20.45 13.46 -5.52
N ASN A 65 -19.26 14.08 -5.50
CA ASN A 65 -19.10 15.48 -5.86
C ASN A 65 -19.00 15.70 -7.40
N ASN A 66 -19.33 14.68 -8.22
CA ASN A 66 -19.56 14.72 -9.67
C ASN A 66 -18.47 15.36 -10.55
N ARG A 67 -17.24 15.52 -10.06
CA ARG A 67 -16.13 16.12 -10.83
C ARG A 67 -15.24 15.12 -11.57
N TYR A 68 -15.36 13.83 -11.28
CA TYR A 68 -14.47 12.79 -11.81
C TYR A 68 -15.23 11.49 -12.11
N GLY A 69 -14.97 10.89 -13.28
CA GLY A 69 -15.47 9.56 -13.64
C GLY A 69 -14.72 8.44 -12.90
N LYS A 70 -15.04 7.18 -13.24
CA LYS A 70 -14.30 6.01 -12.72
C LYS A 70 -12.85 6.06 -13.20
N HIS A 71 -11.94 6.41 -12.30
CA HIS A 71 -10.50 6.45 -12.55
C HIS A 71 -9.75 5.59 -11.51
N ASN A 72 -8.51 5.22 -11.84
CA ASN A 72 -7.64 4.49 -10.91
C ASN A 72 -7.46 5.29 -9.60
N LEU A 73 -7.58 4.63 -8.45
CA LEU A 73 -7.46 5.28 -7.13
C LEU A 73 -6.12 6.03 -6.96
N SER A 74 -5.03 5.48 -7.52
CA SER A 74 -3.70 6.11 -7.49
C SER A 74 -3.63 7.45 -8.24
N LYS A 75 -4.52 7.68 -9.19
CA LYS A 75 -4.69 8.97 -9.90
C LYS A 75 -5.66 9.89 -9.18
N LEU A 76 -6.67 9.32 -8.50
CA LEU A 76 -7.74 10.07 -7.86
C LEU A 76 -7.31 10.70 -6.53
N ILE A 77 -6.52 9.98 -5.74
CA ILE A 77 -6.13 10.40 -4.39
C ILE A 77 -4.74 11.05 -4.44
N PRO A 78 -4.61 12.32 -4.00
CA PRO A 78 -3.31 12.98 -3.95
C PRO A 78 -2.43 12.36 -2.85
N GLY A 79 -1.11 12.31 -3.09
CA GLY A 79 -0.17 11.62 -2.20
C GLY A 79 -0.14 12.15 -0.76
N HIS A 80 -0.26 13.47 -0.58
CA HIS A 80 -0.25 14.07 0.76
C HIS A 80 -1.44 13.62 1.63
N VAL A 81 -2.62 13.38 1.03
CA VAL A 81 -3.79 12.85 1.75
C VAL A 81 -3.55 11.41 2.18
N LEU A 82 -2.94 10.57 1.34
CA LEU A 82 -2.60 9.19 1.72
C LEU A 82 -1.58 9.15 2.85
N ILE A 83 -0.58 10.03 2.83
CA ILE A 83 0.40 10.17 3.92
C ILE A 83 -0.30 10.60 5.22
N GLN A 84 -1.23 11.55 5.16
CA GLN A 84 -2.02 11.95 6.32
C GLN A 84 -2.82 10.77 6.88
N PHE A 85 -3.52 10.02 6.02
CA PHE A 85 -4.28 8.84 6.46
C PHE A 85 -3.38 7.78 7.07
N ALA A 86 -2.20 7.53 6.50
CA ALA A 86 -1.21 6.62 7.05
C ALA A 86 -0.75 7.08 8.45
N ASN A 87 -0.41 8.35 8.62
CA ASN A 87 0.00 8.91 9.91
C ASN A 87 -1.10 8.82 10.97
N GLU A 88 -2.36 9.10 10.60
CA GLU A 88 -3.48 9.01 11.54
C GLU A 88 -3.87 7.55 11.88
N THR A 89 -3.57 6.58 11.02
CA THR A 89 -3.93 5.17 11.22
C THR A 89 -2.83 4.37 11.90
N PHE A 90 -1.62 4.44 11.38
CA PHE A 90 -0.44 3.71 11.88
C PHE A 90 0.28 4.46 13.00
N GLY A 91 0.21 5.80 13.02
CA GLY A 91 1.07 6.66 13.82
C GLY A 91 2.30 7.11 13.03
N TYR A 92 2.91 8.23 13.42
CA TYR A 92 4.11 8.76 12.76
C TYR A 92 5.31 7.78 12.82
N ASP A 93 5.43 7.02 13.90
CA ASP A 93 6.46 5.98 14.10
C ASP A 93 6.00 4.58 13.64
N GLY A 94 4.75 4.46 13.17
CA GLY A 94 4.12 3.18 12.91
C GLY A 94 4.46 2.57 11.55
N TRP A 95 5.10 3.33 10.67
CA TRP A 95 5.45 2.94 9.32
C TRP A 95 6.70 3.68 8.84
N LYS A 96 7.39 3.10 7.88
CA LYS A 96 8.53 3.70 7.18
C LYS A 96 8.47 3.41 5.69
N MET A 97 9.15 4.23 4.92
CA MET A 97 9.31 4.09 3.47
C MET A 97 10.78 3.99 3.15
N ASP A 98 11.15 2.95 2.40
CA ASP A 98 12.49 2.72 1.88
C ASP A 98 12.43 2.78 0.34
N VAL A 99 13.26 3.63 -0.28
CA VAL A 99 13.42 3.68 -1.73
C VAL A 99 14.46 2.62 -2.10
N ILE A 100 14.05 1.61 -2.86
CA ILE A 100 14.91 0.47 -3.22
C ILE A 100 15.76 0.84 -4.43
N ASP A 101 15.10 1.32 -5.48
CA ASP A 101 15.76 1.63 -6.75
C ASP A 101 15.04 2.76 -7.46
N VAL A 102 15.80 3.56 -8.23
CA VAL A 102 15.28 4.66 -9.05
C VAL A 102 16.12 4.77 -10.32
N GLU A 103 15.53 4.37 -11.43
CA GLU A 103 16.13 4.51 -12.75
C GLU A 103 15.44 5.64 -13.51
N ALA A 104 16.21 6.44 -14.25
CA ALA A 104 15.66 7.46 -15.14
C ALA A 104 16.30 7.34 -16.51
N ARG A 105 15.46 7.21 -17.54
CA ARG A 105 15.87 7.04 -18.93
C ARG A 105 15.30 8.18 -19.76
N GLU A 106 16.15 8.76 -20.60
CA GLU A 106 15.72 9.75 -21.57
C GLU A 106 14.93 9.01 -22.66
N CYS A 107 13.70 9.44 -22.92
CA CYS A 107 12.99 9.00 -24.11
C CYS A 107 13.51 9.84 -25.28
N GLN A 108 13.79 9.20 -26.42
CA GLN A 108 14.32 9.85 -27.61
C GLN A 108 13.63 11.19 -27.90
N LEU A 109 14.45 12.16 -28.27
CA LEU A 109 14.08 13.53 -28.57
C LEU A 109 12.90 13.54 -29.55
N PHE A 110 11.72 13.94 -29.09
CA PHE A 110 10.68 14.38 -30.01
C PHE A 110 10.96 15.86 -30.24
N THR A 111 11.83 16.16 -31.20
CA THR A 111 11.90 17.50 -31.78
C THR A 111 10.55 17.72 -32.45
N ALA A 112 9.63 18.34 -31.74
CA ALA A 112 8.48 18.95 -32.39
C ALA A 112 9.07 20.09 -33.22
N VAL A 113 9.46 19.80 -34.47
CA VAL A 113 9.68 20.82 -35.47
C VAL A 113 8.31 21.47 -35.63
N ASN A 114 8.13 22.60 -34.96
CA ASN A 114 6.98 23.45 -35.23
C ASN A 114 7.21 23.94 -36.65
N ASN A 115 6.49 23.39 -37.63
CA ASN A 115 6.47 23.88 -39.00
C ASN A 115 5.68 25.21 -39.12
N ASP A 116 5.72 26.05 -38.09
CA ASP A 116 5.18 27.40 -38.16
C ASP A 116 6.37 28.34 -38.38
N ASP A 117 6.54 28.72 -39.64
CA ASP A 117 7.33 29.85 -40.10
C ASP A 117 6.96 31.09 -39.24
N ASN A 118 7.79 31.45 -38.25
CA ASN A 118 8.08 32.84 -37.80
C ASN A 118 8.69 33.00 -36.38
N THR A 119 9.32 31.99 -35.78
CA THR A 119 10.15 32.23 -34.58
C THR A 119 11.43 31.40 -34.58
N ASP A 120 12.59 32.05 -34.73
CA ASP A 120 13.97 31.52 -34.72
C ASP A 120 14.43 30.97 -33.34
N THR A 121 13.55 30.31 -32.58
CA THR A 121 13.93 29.64 -31.33
C THR A 121 13.46 28.19 -31.37
N ASP A 122 14.38 27.31 -31.79
CA ASP A 122 14.25 25.86 -31.62
C ASP A 122 14.23 25.51 -30.12
N ASP A 123 13.05 25.56 -29.50
CA ASP A 123 12.86 25.18 -28.11
C ASP A 123 13.00 23.65 -27.96
N VAL A 124 14.23 23.18 -27.77
CA VAL A 124 14.55 21.76 -27.51
C VAL A 124 13.89 21.33 -26.19
N LYS A 125 12.90 20.43 -26.28
CA LYS A 125 12.24 19.83 -25.12
C LYS A 125 12.77 18.43 -24.85
N TYR A 126 13.21 18.19 -23.62
CA TYR A 126 13.67 16.88 -23.16
C TYR A 126 12.51 16.13 -22.52
N THR A 127 12.29 14.88 -22.93
CA THR A 127 11.32 13.99 -22.29
C THR A 127 12.07 12.89 -21.54
N VAL A 128 11.88 12.84 -20.22
CA VAL A 128 12.48 11.82 -19.36
C VAL A 128 11.38 10.96 -18.74
N VAL A 129 11.60 9.65 -18.74
CA VAL A 129 10.78 8.68 -18.04
C VAL A 129 11.61 8.06 -16.92
N ALA A 130 11.08 8.11 -15.71
CA ALA A 130 11.68 7.50 -14.54
C ALA A 130 10.81 6.37 -14.01
N GLU A 131 11.46 5.32 -13.54
CA GLU A 131 10.88 4.21 -12.81
C GLU A 131 11.50 4.18 -11.41
N ALA A 132 10.66 3.96 -10.40
CA ALA A 132 11.12 3.86 -9.02
C ALA A 132 10.45 2.69 -8.34
N GLN A 133 11.20 2.00 -7.48
CA GLN A 133 10.71 0.94 -6.63
C GLN A 133 10.78 1.36 -5.17
N VAL A 134 9.63 1.30 -4.49
CA VAL A 134 9.49 1.73 -3.10
C VAL A 134 8.91 0.59 -2.27
N LYS A 135 9.46 0.41 -1.07
CA LYS A 135 8.97 -0.51 -0.05
C LYS A 135 8.47 0.26 1.16
N VAL A 136 7.23 0.00 1.54
CA VAL A 136 6.64 0.51 2.77
C VAL A 136 6.63 -0.62 3.80
N THR A 137 7.16 -0.36 4.99
CA THR A 137 7.21 -1.35 6.09
C THR A 137 6.54 -0.78 7.33
N LEU A 138 5.60 -1.53 7.90
CA LEU A 138 4.94 -1.24 9.16
C LEU A 138 5.83 -1.67 10.34
N LYS A 139 5.54 -1.14 11.53
CA LYS A 139 6.34 -1.42 12.74
C LYS A 139 6.41 -2.89 13.16
N ASP A 140 5.45 -3.71 12.72
CA ASP A 140 5.41 -5.15 13.01
C ASP A 140 6.21 -5.98 11.99
N GLY A 141 6.80 -5.33 10.97
CA GLY A 141 7.53 -5.98 9.88
C GLY A 141 6.70 -6.19 8.61
N THR A 142 5.37 -6.05 8.67
CA THR A 142 4.50 -6.18 7.49
C THR A 142 4.89 -5.15 6.45
N ASN A 143 5.17 -5.60 5.23
CA ASN A 143 5.66 -4.72 4.18
C ASN A 143 4.97 -4.95 2.85
N THR A 144 5.02 -3.91 2.02
CA THR A 144 4.53 -3.93 0.66
C THR A 144 5.52 -3.22 -0.24
N GLN A 145 5.73 -3.75 -1.44
CA GLN A 145 6.67 -3.22 -2.43
C GLN A 145 5.93 -2.96 -3.74
N CYS A 146 6.13 -1.77 -4.31
CA CYS A 146 5.48 -1.37 -5.55
C CYS A 146 6.41 -0.51 -6.41
N GLY A 147 6.22 -0.62 -7.72
CA GLY A 147 6.85 0.23 -8.74
C GLY A 147 5.98 1.42 -9.13
N GLY A 148 6.60 2.56 -9.39
CA GLY A 148 5.99 3.80 -9.85
C GLY A 148 6.67 4.33 -11.09
N LEU A 149 5.93 5.12 -11.86
CA LEU A 149 6.42 5.74 -13.09
C LEU A 149 6.20 7.25 -13.04
N GLY A 150 7.16 8.01 -13.55
CA GLY A 150 7.07 9.45 -13.75
C GLY A 150 7.50 9.80 -15.17
N ARG A 151 6.70 10.59 -15.88
CA ARG A 151 7.01 11.04 -17.25
C ARG A 151 6.87 12.54 -17.31
N ILE A 152 7.95 13.23 -17.64
CA ILE A 152 7.99 14.69 -17.66
C ILE A 152 8.65 15.16 -18.95
N THR A 153 8.15 16.29 -19.47
CA THR A 153 8.72 16.98 -20.63
C THR A 153 9.01 18.42 -20.23
N LEU A 154 10.28 18.82 -20.26
CA LEU A 154 10.74 20.17 -19.88
C LEU A 154 11.89 20.61 -20.79
N PRO A 155 12.11 21.94 -20.97
CA PRO A 155 13.23 22.45 -21.77
C PRO A 155 14.59 22.26 -21.07
N SER A 156 14.62 22.16 -19.73
CA SER A 156 15.84 21.88 -18.97
C SER A 156 16.00 20.39 -18.71
N LYS A 157 17.09 19.79 -19.25
CA LYS A 157 17.40 18.37 -19.07
C LYS A 157 17.53 17.98 -17.59
N GLY A 158 18.31 18.75 -16.81
CA GLY A 158 18.53 18.46 -15.39
C GLY A 158 17.26 18.56 -14.54
N GLU A 159 16.41 19.54 -14.81
CA GLU A 159 15.12 19.68 -14.12
C GLU A 159 14.17 18.53 -14.46
N CYS A 160 14.17 18.09 -15.73
CA CYS A 160 13.39 16.96 -16.19
C CYS A 160 13.75 15.66 -15.45
N TYR A 161 15.04 15.37 -15.26
CA TYR A 161 15.50 14.23 -14.46
C TYR A 161 15.08 14.32 -12.99
N ASN A 162 15.25 15.47 -12.36
CA ASN A 162 14.92 15.63 -10.94
C ASN A 162 13.42 15.48 -10.68
N ARG A 163 12.60 16.09 -11.54
CA ARG A 163 11.14 16.07 -11.37
C ARG A 163 10.57 14.70 -11.71
N SER A 164 11.05 14.02 -12.75
CA SER A 164 10.58 12.68 -13.14
C SER A 164 10.86 11.64 -12.06
N ARG A 165 12.06 11.67 -11.45
CA ARG A 165 12.41 10.79 -10.32
C ARG A 165 11.50 11.02 -9.11
N LYS A 166 11.24 12.29 -8.75
CA LYS A 166 10.33 12.63 -7.64
C LYS A 166 8.91 12.14 -7.90
N GLU A 167 8.42 12.29 -9.14
CA GLU A 167 7.10 11.80 -9.53
C GLU A 167 7.02 10.26 -9.48
N ALA A 168 8.04 9.57 -10.01
CA ALA A 168 8.11 8.11 -9.98
C ALA A 168 8.09 7.57 -8.54
N VAL A 169 8.88 8.14 -7.63
CA VAL A 169 8.89 7.76 -6.20
C VAL A 169 7.54 8.06 -5.54
N GLY A 170 6.93 9.21 -5.84
CA GLY A 170 5.61 9.57 -5.33
C GLY A 170 4.51 8.62 -5.81
N ASP A 171 4.54 8.22 -7.08
CA ASP A 171 3.60 7.24 -7.64
C ASP A 171 3.78 5.84 -7.03
N ALA A 172 5.03 5.40 -6.85
CA ALA A 172 5.37 4.15 -6.19
C ALA A 172 4.85 4.11 -4.75
N LEU A 173 5.04 5.19 -3.99
CA LEU A 173 4.54 5.32 -2.62
C LEU A 173 3.00 5.24 -2.57
N LYS A 174 2.29 5.96 -3.44
CA LYS A 174 0.82 5.91 -3.50
C LYS A 174 0.34 4.47 -3.74
N LYS A 175 0.95 3.78 -4.71
CA LYS A 175 0.62 2.38 -5.02
C LYS A 175 0.94 1.45 -3.85
N ALA A 176 2.08 1.63 -3.19
CA ALA A 176 2.47 0.85 -2.02
C ALA A 176 1.45 0.97 -0.88
N LEU A 177 0.99 2.19 -0.57
CA LEU A 177 -0.03 2.43 0.45
C LEU A 177 -1.39 1.82 0.07
N LEU A 178 -1.79 1.92 -1.20
CA LEU A 178 -3.04 1.32 -1.67
C LEU A 178 -2.98 -0.22 -1.68
N SER A 179 -1.82 -0.79 -1.98
CA SER A 179 -1.63 -2.24 -2.07
C SER A 179 -1.75 -3.00 -0.74
N PHE A 180 -1.84 -2.31 0.40
CA PHE A 180 -2.16 -2.95 1.68
C PHE A 180 -3.52 -3.66 1.69
N GLU A 181 -4.46 -3.27 0.82
CA GLU A 181 -5.72 -3.98 0.62
C GLU A 181 -5.48 -5.45 0.25
N LYS A 182 -4.54 -5.70 -0.67
CA LYS A 182 -4.19 -7.05 -1.14
C LYS A 182 -3.66 -7.91 0.00
N ILE A 183 -2.88 -7.32 0.91
CA ILE A 183 -2.34 -8.03 2.08
C ILE A 183 -3.46 -8.52 3.00
N ILE A 184 -4.52 -7.72 3.21
CA ILE A 184 -5.67 -8.17 4.01
C ILE A 184 -6.38 -9.32 3.31
N LEU A 185 -6.67 -9.18 2.02
CA LEU A 185 -7.38 -10.21 1.25
C LEU A 185 -6.60 -11.54 1.27
N ASP A 186 -5.30 -11.49 0.98
CA ASP A 186 -4.42 -12.65 1.02
C ASP A 186 -4.37 -13.28 2.43
N TYR A 187 -4.35 -12.46 3.48
CA TYR A 187 -4.38 -12.93 4.86
C TYR A 187 -5.68 -13.69 5.17
N GLU A 188 -6.84 -13.14 4.79
CA GLU A 188 -8.14 -13.78 5.02
C GLU A 188 -8.29 -15.09 4.23
N THR A 189 -7.85 -15.11 2.97
CA THR A 189 -7.85 -16.31 2.14
C THR A 189 -6.95 -17.39 2.72
N LYS A 190 -5.72 -17.05 3.12
CA LYS A 190 -4.77 -18.01 3.72
C LYS A 190 -5.29 -18.61 5.03
N ILE A 191 -5.95 -17.79 5.87
CA ILE A 191 -6.57 -18.30 7.10
C ILE A 191 -7.74 -19.23 6.78
N THR A 192 -8.60 -18.84 5.85
CA THR A 192 -9.77 -19.65 5.47
C THR A 192 -9.34 -21.01 4.90
N ASN A 193 -8.23 -21.03 4.17
CA ASN A 193 -7.66 -22.24 3.57
C ASN A 193 -6.77 -23.05 4.53
N ASN A 194 -6.66 -22.66 5.80
CA ASN A 194 -5.72 -23.27 6.78
C ASN A 194 -4.29 -23.37 6.26
N TYR A 195 -3.81 -22.37 5.50
CA TYR A 195 -2.47 -22.36 4.89
C TYR A 195 -1.34 -22.45 5.91
N TYR A 196 -1.53 -21.86 7.10
CA TYR A 196 -0.57 -21.91 8.20
C TYR A 196 -0.78 -23.20 9.03
N VAL A 197 0.00 -24.24 8.72
CA VAL A 197 -0.10 -25.59 9.30
C VAL A 197 0.93 -25.83 10.40
N ASP A 198 2.00 -25.06 10.37
CA ASP A 198 3.23 -25.10 11.15
C ASP A 198 3.06 -24.73 12.64
N GLY A 199 1.85 -24.35 13.07
CA GLY A 199 1.55 -24.00 14.47
C GLY A 199 2.18 -22.70 14.97
N LEU A 200 3.14 -22.15 14.22
CA LEU A 200 3.79 -20.85 14.46
C LEU A 200 2.81 -19.69 14.31
N TYR A 201 1.85 -19.84 13.38
CA TYR A 201 0.84 -18.85 13.09
C TYR A 201 -0.55 -19.48 13.22
N GLY A 202 -1.34 -19.00 14.17
CA GLY A 202 -2.65 -19.57 14.48
C GLY A 202 -3.63 -19.48 13.30
N SER A 203 -3.88 -20.60 12.63
CA SER A 203 -4.81 -20.74 11.50
C SER A 203 -6.29 -20.72 11.90
N LYS A 204 -6.60 -20.90 13.18
CA LYS A 204 -7.99 -21.01 13.66
C LYS A 204 -8.53 -19.64 14.07
N LYS A 205 -9.48 -19.09 13.30
CA LYS A 205 -10.40 -18.07 13.84
C LYS A 205 -11.04 -18.66 15.09
N ARG A 206 -10.76 -18.09 16.28
CA ARG A 206 -11.52 -18.43 17.48
C ARG A 206 -12.99 -18.16 17.14
N LYS A 207 -13.83 -19.22 17.10
CA LYS A 207 -15.29 -19.02 17.03
C LYS A 207 -15.63 -18.00 18.13
N PRO A 208 -16.41 -16.94 17.82
CA PRO A 208 -16.85 -16.04 18.88
C PRO A 208 -17.47 -16.93 19.95
N ARG A 209 -16.91 -16.90 21.17
CA ARG A 209 -17.55 -17.53 22.32
C ARG A 209 -18.95 -16.92 22.34
N THR A 210 -19.97 -17.76 22.23
CA THR A 210 -21.36 -17.37 22.37
C THR A 210 -21.50 -16.75 23.76
N LEU A 211 -21.31 -15.43 23.82
CA LEU A 211 -21.59 -14.63 24.99
C LEU A 211 -23.10 -14.62 25.12
N SER A 212 -23.56 -15.32 26.15
CA SER A 212 -24.77 -15.08 26.94
C SER A 212 -25.77 -14.09 26.33
N ILE A 213 -26.95 -14.62 26.02
CA ILE A 213 -28.31 -14.12 25.71
C ILE A 213 -28.61 -12.59 25.79
N TYR A 214 -27.79 -11.75 26.41
CA TYR A 214 -28.02 -10.30 26.54
C TYR A 214 -27.63 -9.44 25.32
N SER A 215 -27.02 -10.00 24.27
CA SER A 215 -26.68 -9.23 23.04
C SER A 215 -27.67 -9.42 21.88
N GLN A 216 -28.89 -9.92 22.14
CA GLN A 216 -29.97 -9.97 21.14
C GLN A 216 -30.71 -8.62 20.98
N CYS A 217 -30.56 -7.67 21.90
CA CYS A 217 -31.30 -6.40 21.86
C CYS A 217 -30.82 -5.43 20.77
N LEU A 218 -29.54 -5.50 20.36
CA LEU A 218 -28.97 -4.59 19.34
C LEU A 218 -29.28 -5.00 17.89
N ILE A 219 -29.63 -6.27 17.63
CA ILE A 219 -29.97 -6.74 16.28
C ILE A 219 -31.42 -6.38 15.91
N VAL A 220 -32.32 -6.32 16.89
CA VAL A 220 -33.72 -5.91 16.66
C VAL A 220 -33.82 -4.41 16.31
N SER A 221 -32.95 -3.57 16.86
CA SER A 221 -32.95 -2.13 16.56
C SER A 221 -32.54 -1.81 15.10
N ARG A 222 -31.67 -2.62 14.50
CA ARG A 222 -31.27 -2.48 13.08
C ARG A 222 -32.31 -2.98 12.07
N LEU A 223 -33.19 -3.89 12.47
CA LEU A 223 -34.28 -4.38 11.62
C LEU A 223 -35.46 -3.39 11.56
N LEU A 224 -35.72 -2.65 12.65
CA LEU A 224 -36.75 -1.60 12.69
C LEU A 224 -36.42 -0.37 11.83
N SER A 225 -35.14 -0.12 11.52
CA SER A 225 -34.73 0.97 10.63
C SER A 225 -35.09 0.70 9.16
N ASN A 226 -35.13 -0.57 8.74
CA ASN A 226 -35.46 -0.96 7.36
C ASN A 226 -36.97 -0.96 7.06
N TRP A 227 -37.84 -1.10 8.07
CA TRP A 227 -39.28 -1.05 7.88
C TRP A 227 -39.82 0.37 7.59
N ARG A 228 -39.10 1.42 8.00
CA ARG A 228 -39.46 2.81 7.67
C ARG A 228 -39.21 3.16 6.20
N ILE A 229 -38.24 2.50 5.56
CA ILE A 229 -37.93 2.72 4.14
C ILE A 229 -38.94 2.01 3.24
N LEU A 230 -39.47 0.85 3.67
CA LEU A 230 -40.45 0.09 2.88
C LEU A 230 -41.84 0.76 2.83
N LYS A 231 -42.23 1.56 3.83
CA LYS A 231 -43.51 2.31 3.80
C LYS A 231 -43.52 3.46 2.80
N ILE A 232 -42.38 4.05 2.46
CA ILE A 232 -42.30 5.16 1.49
C ILE A 232 -42.45 4.64 0.05
N LEU A 233 -42.03 3.40 -0.22
CA LEU A 233 -42.12 2.78 -1.55
C LEU A 233 -43.52 2.23 -1.90
N ILE A 234 -44.41 2.04 -0.91
CA ILE A 234 -45.77 1.51 -1.13
C ILE A 234 -46.81 2.63 -1.27
N SER A 235 -46.49 3.88 -0.89
CA SER A 235 -47.42 5.02 -0.96
C SER A 235 -47.37 5.82 -2.28
N ASN A 236 -46.50 5.45 -3.22
CA ASN A 236 -46.35 6.13 -4.53
C ASN A 236 -46.67 5.17 -5.71
N ARG A 237 -47.70 4.36 -5.55
CA ARG A 237 -48.34 3.62 -6.63
C ARG A 237 -49.82 3.93 -6.68
#